data_AF-L8IE97-F1
#
_entry.id   AF-L8IE97-F1
#
_cell.length_a   1.000
_cell.length_b   1.000
_cell.length_c   1.000
_cell.angle_alpha   90.00
_cell.angle_beta   90.00
_cell.angle_gamma   90.00
#
_symmetry.space_group_name_H-M   'P 1'
#
loop_
_entity.id
_entity.type
_entity.pdbx_description
1 polymer ?
#
loop_
_entity_poly.entity_id
_entity_poly.type
_entity_poly.pdbx_seq_one_letter_code
_entity_poly.pdbx_strand_id
1 'polypeptide(L)'
;GAAEDPQTALALNLDPLLTKKSDAEGARMLFPESELSIRIGRAGLLSGKLPAADRELNKSENGEAYQRKRAVATDLAEGPAAPGPPRGSVAQPGGSSWRRIALLILAITIHNIPEGLAVGVGFGAIGKTASATFESARNLALGIGIQNFPEGLAVSLPLRGAGFSTWRAFWYGQLSGMVEPLAGVFGAFAVVLAEPILPYALAFAAGAMVYVIMDDIIPEAQISGNGKLASWASILGFVVMMSLDVGLG
;
A
#
# COMPACT_ATOMS: atom_id res chain seq x y z
N GLY A 1 15.44 55.90 28.38
CA GLY A 1 15.72 56.56 27.09
C GLY A 1 17.15 56.25 26.69
N ALA A 2 17.35 55.96 25.39
CA ALA A 2 18.60 55.91 24.60
C ALA A 2 19.76 55.03 25.14
N ALA A 3 20.08 53.88 24.54
CA ALA A 3 20.82 53.65 23.27
C ALA A 3 22.31 54.06 23.35
N GLU A 4 23.23 53.09 23.18
CA GLU A 4 24.18 52.94 22.04
C GLU A 4 25.36 51.99 22.38
N ASP A 5 25.80 51.25 21.35
CA ASP A 5 26.85 50.21 21.23
C ASP A 5 28.28 50.77 21.46
N PRO A 6 29.39 49.98 21.57
CA PRO A 6 30.04 49.47 20.35
C PRO A 6 30.90 48.18 20.46
N GLN A 7 31.06 47.55 19.30
CA GLN A 7 32.11 46.59 18.95
C GLN A 7 33.55 47.07 19.21
N THR A 8 34.43 46.17 19.66
CA THR A 8 35.89 46.21 19.52
C THR A 8 36.37 44.75 19.45
N ALA A 9 36.77 44.23 18.28
CA ALA A 9 38.15 44.20 17.74
C ALA A 9 39.12 43.44 18.68
N LEU A 10 39.98 42.51 18.26
CA LEU A 10 40.71 42.34 17.00
C LEU A 10 41.41 40.96 17.02
N ALA A 11 41.63 40.39 15.84
CA ALA A 11 42.43 39.20 15.57
C ALA A 11 43.89 39.29 16.06
N LEU A 12 44.57 38.14 16.22
CA LEU A 12 45.89 37.85 15.63
C LEU A 12 46.36 36.40 15.90
N ASN A 13 46.80 35.74 14.82
CA ASN A 13 47.48 34.45 14.74
C ASN A 13 48.82 34.43 15.51
N LEU A 14 49.25 33.27 16.02
CA LEU A 14 50.58 32.68 15.82
C LEU A 14 50.71 31.29 16.49
N ASP A 15 50.83 30.22 15.71
CA ASP A 15 51.56 28.98 16.02
C ASP A 15 53.09 29.25 15.80
N PRO A 16 54.09 28.45 16.26
CA PRO A 16 54.07 26.98 16.32
C PRO A 16 54.96 26.29 17.41
N LEU A 17 55.02 24.95 17.35
CA LEU A 17 56.07 24.04 17.88
C LEU A 17 56.18 23.84 19.41
N LEU A 18 55.74 22.67 19.88
CA LEU A 18 56.64 21.74 20.57
C LEU A 18 56.12 20.29 20.48
N THR A 19 57.09 19.42 20.27
CA THR A 19 57.07 18.07 19.71
C THR A 19 57.02 16.97 20.78
N LYS A 20 56.76 15.73 20.29
CA LYS A 20 57.21 14.39 20.77
C LYS A 20 56.07 13.55 21.39
N LYS A 21 55.45 12.58 20.70
CA LYS A 21 55.88 11.38 19.92
C LYS A 21 56.22 10.16 20.81
N SER A 22 55.33 9.16 20.76
CA SER A 22 55.55 7.71 20.93
C SER A 22 54.33 7.02 20.28
N ASP A 23 54.34 6.66 18.99
CA ASP A 23 54.99 5.54 18.27
C ASP A 23 54.61 4.13 18.75
N ALA A 24 54.44 3.25 17.75
CA ALA A 24 54.14 1.80 17.72
C ALA A 24 52.64 1.42 17.67
N GLU A 25 51.97 0.90 16.63
CA GLU A 25 52.23 0.31 15.28
C GLU A 25 51.58 -1.08 15.17
N GLY A 26 50.80 -1.28 14.09
CA GLY A 26 50.21 -2.56 13.64
C GLY A 26 48.67 -2.54 13.54
N ALA A 27 47.99 -2.67 12.39
CA ALA A 27 48.38 -2.99 11.03
C ALA A 27 47.31 -2.47 10.03
N ARG A 28 47.74 -2.20 8.79
CA ARG A 28 46.95 -1.74 7.63
C ARG A 28 46.05 -2.86 7.05
N MET A 29 45.16 -2.45 6.12
CA MET A 29 44.43 -3.20 5.06
C MET A 29 42.98 -3.59 5.43
N LEU A 30 41.91 -3.32 4.66
CA LEU A 30 41.67 -2.82 3.29
C LEU A 30 40.24 -2.23 3.25
N PHE A 31 40.06 -1.02 2.73
CA PHE A 31 38.76 -0.56 2.23
C PHE A 31 38.89 -0.27 0.74
N PRO A 32 38.18 -0.99 -0.14
CA PRO A 32 37.92 -0.51 -1.49
C PRO A 32 36.60 0.27 -1.48
N GLU A 33 36.73 1.60 -1.50
CA GLU A 33 35.72 2.48 -2.08
C GLU A 33 35.62 2.21 -3.60
N SER A 34 34.46 2.53 -4.17
CA SER A 34 34.16 2.74 -5.61
C SER A 34 33.44 1.61 -6.39
N GLU A 35 32.33 2.06 -6.99
CA GLU A 35 31.62 1.56 -8.17
C GLU A 35 30.54 0.45 -8.01
N LEU A 36 29.29 0.89 -7.82
CA LEU A 36 28.13 0.19 -8.39
C LEU A 36 27.73 0.87 -9.71
N SER A 37 28.46 0.56 -10.79
CA SER A 37 28.16 1.03 -12.14
C SER A 37 27.04 0.18 -12.76
N ILE A 38 25.92 0.83 -13.06
CA ILE A 38 24.81 0.28 -13.86
C ILE A 38 25.36 -0.02 -15.26
N ARG A 39 25.44 -1.31 -15.62
CA ARG A 39 25.88 -1.76 -16.95
C ARG A 39 24.76 -1.59 -17.98
N ILE A 40 24.70 -0.42 -18.60
CA ILE A 40 23.95 -0.20 -19.85
C ILE A 40 24.77 -0.84 -20.99
N GLY A 41 24.19 -1.86 -21.63
CA GLY A 41 24.80 -2.53 -22.78
C GLY A 41 24.97 -1.58 -23.96
N ARG A 42 26.20 -1.16 -24.21
CA ARG A 42 26.61 -0.52 -25.47
C ARG A 42 27.43 -1.53 -26.27
N ALA A 43 26.76 -2.20 -27.21
CA ALA A 43 27.42 -3.03 -28.21
C ALA A 43 28.34 -2.16 -29.08
N GLY A 44 29.51 -2.71 -29.41
CA GLY A 44 30.66 -2.02 -29.98
C GLY A 44 30.41 -1.37 -31.34
N LEU A 45 31.15 -0.29 -31.56
CA LEU A 45 31.38 0.32 -32.86
C LEU A 45 32.75 -0.12 -33.39
N LEU A 46 32.82 -0.18 -34.73
CA LEU A 46 33.98 -0.31 -35.63
C LEU A 46 34.37 -1.73 -36.03
N SER A 47 34.06 -2.12 -37.27
CA SER A 47 34.92 -1.79 -38.42
C SER A 47 34.45 -2.47 -39.72
N GLY A 48 34.26 -1.68 -40.79
CA GLY A 48 34.69 -2.03 -42.15
C GLY A 48 33.79 -2.92 -43.03
N LYS A 49 33.34 -2.32 -44.15
CA LYS A 49 32.96 -2.91 -45.46
C LYS A 49 31.49 -3.31 -45.65
N LEU A 50 30.74 -2.45 -46.34
CA LEU A 50 29.69 -2.87 -47.30
C LEU A 50 30.38 -3.42 -48.56
N PRO A 51 29.85 -4.49 -49.20
CA PRO A 51 28.77 -4.26 -50.17
C PRO A 51 27.69 -5.36 -50.26
N ALA A 52 26.54 -4.90 -50.78
CA ALA A 52 25.58 -5.55 -51.68
C ALA A 52 25.04 -6.97 -51.42
N ALA A 53 23.69 -7.02 -51.49
CA ALA A 53 22.85 -8.14 -51.93
C ALA A 53 22.97 -9.45 -51.12
N ASP A 54 21.91 -9.79 -50.39
CA ASP A 54 21.06 -10.92 -50.74
C ASP A 54 19.86 -11.02 -49.79
N ARG A 55 18.70 -11.07 -50.42
CA ARG A 55 17.37 -11.27 -49.87
C ARG A 55 17.16 -12.78 -49.92
N GLU A 56 16.82 -13.44 -48.81
CA GLU A 56 15.96 -14.64 -48.73
C GLU A 56 16.00 -15.30 -47.34
N LEU A 57 14.82 -15.70 -46.88
CA LEU A 57 14.48 -16.78 -45.95
C LEU A 57 15.28 -16.93 -44.63
N ASN A 58 14.63 -16.63 -43.51
CA ASN A 58 14.28 -17.74 -42.60
C ASN A 58 13.01 -17.46 -41.78
N LYS A 59 12.14 -18.46 -41.76
CA LYS A 59 10.83 -18.50 -41.14
C LYS A 59 10.94 -19.48 -39.96
N SER A 60 10.35 -19.08 -38.83
CA SER A 60 9.89 -19.96 -37.74
C SER A 60 10.96 -20.67 -36.90
N GLU A 61 11.01 -20.38 -35.60
CA GLU A 61 10.97 -21.41 -34.54
C GLU A 61 10.78 -20.79 -33.14
N ASN A 62 10.17 -21.59 -32.25
CA ASN A 62 9.96 -21.43 -30.80
C ASN A 62 8.75 -20.65 -30.27
N GLY A 63 7.61 -21.33 -30.34
CA GLY A 63 6.48 -21.16 -29.44
C GLY A 63 5.87 -22.52 -29.06
N GLU A 64 6.61 -23.36 -28.31
CA GLU A 64 6.10 -24.65 -27.83
C GLU A 64 6.49 -24.91 -26.36
N ALA A 65 5.64 -24.49 -25.42
CA ALA A 65 5.71 -24.93 -24.04
C ALA A 65 4.35 -24.90 -23.30
N TYR A 66 3.24 -25.10 -24.00
CA TYR A 66 1.92 -25.24 -23.35
C TYR A 66 1.02 -26.26 -24.04
N GLN A 67 1.52 -27.49 -24.20
CA GLN A 67 0.71 -28.66 -24.53
C GLN A 67 1.12 -29.80 -23.60
N ARG A 68 0.45 -29.91 -22.45
CA ARG A 68 0.55 -31.10 -21.59
C ARG A 68 -0.84 -31.71 -21.40
N LYS A 69 -0.99 -32.85 -22.08
CA LYS A 69 -1.92 -33.97 -21.84
C LYS A 69 -3.42 -33.71 -21.99
N ARG A 70 -3.95 -34.10 -23.15
CA ARG A 70 -5.16 -34.93 -23.19
C ARG A 70 -4.94 -36.07 -24.17
N ALA A 71 -4.70 -37.26 -23.61
CA ALA A 71 -4.61 -38.50 -24.37
C ALA A 71 -5.98 -38.85 -24.94
N VAL A 72 -5.94 -39.35 -26.18
CA VAL A 72 -7.01 -39.97 -26.94
C VAL A 72 -7.56 -41.18 -26.18
N ALA A 73 -8.88 -41.26 -26.05
CA ALA A 73 -9.61 -42.51 -25.85
C ALA A 73 -10.99 -42.36 -26.48
N THR A 74 -11.25 -43.14 -27.52
CA THR A 74 -12.51 -43.22 -28.27
C THR A 74 -13.33 -44.41 -27.77
N ASP A 75 -14.62 -44.15 -27.52
CA ASP A 75 -15.82 -45.00 -27.49
C ASP A 75 -15.85 -46.34 -26.70
N LEU A 76 -16.78 -46.44 -25.73
CA LEU A 76 -18.09 -47.12 -25.85
C LEU A 76 -18.77 -47.35 -24.47
N ALA A 77 -20.12 -47.35 -24.51
CA ALA A 77 -21.10 -47.89 -23.54
C ALA A 77 -21.76 -46.94 -22.52
N GLU A 78 -23.07 -46.70 -22.72
CA GLU A 78 -24.02 -46.18 -21.73
C GLU A 78 -24.28 -47.19 -20.60
N GLY A 79 -24.28 -46.70 -19.36
CA GLY A 79 -24.59 -47.42 -18.10
C GLY A 79 -24.82 -46.40 -16.97
N PRO A 80 -25.57 -46.76 -15.90
CA PRO A 80 -26.60 -45.90 -15.31
C PRO A 80 -26.11 -44.76 -14.41
N ALA A 81 -26.97 -43.75 -14.29
CA ALA A 81 -26.84 -42.46 -13.60
C ALA A 81 -25.89 -42.43 -12.40
N ALA A 82 -24.90 -41.53 -12.49
CA ALA A 82 -23.96 -41.22 -11.42
C ALA A 82 -24.65 -40.58 -10.20
N PRO A 83 -24.13 -40.77 -8.98
CA PRO A 83 -24.65 -40.12 -7.78
C PRO A 83 -24.49 -38.59 -7.89
N GLY A 84 -25.49 -37.85 -7.41
CA GLY A 84 -25.52 -36.39 -7.46
C GLY A 84 -24.30 -35.71 -6.81
N PRO A 85 -24.04 -34.44 -7.15
CA PRO A 85 -22.81 -33.75 -6.76
C PRO A 85 -22.66 -33.67 -5.24
N PRO A 86 -21.44 -33.78 -4.70
CA PRO A 86 -21.20 -33.69 -3.27
C PRO A 86 -21.64 -32.29 -2.78
N ARG A 87 -22.48 -32.30 -1.74
CA ARG A 87 -22.85 -31.09 -0.99
C ARG A 87 -21.58 -30.35 -0.58
N GLY A 88 -21.53 -29.06 -0.91
CA GLY A 88 -20.35 -28.22 -0.85
C GLY A 88 -19.53 -28.40 0.42
N SER A 89 -18.34 -28.99 0.27
CA SER A 89 -17.25 -28.74 1.19
C SER A 89 -16.90 -27.26 1.03
N VAL A 90 -17.13 -26.47 2.08
CA VAL A 90 -16.57 -25.13 2.18
C VAL A 90 -15.06 -25.31 1.99
N ALA A 91 -14.55 -24.89 0.83
CA ALA A 91 -13.13 -24.94 0.53
C ALA A 91 -12.47 -24.00 1.54
N GLN A 92 -11.95 -24.58 2.63
CA GLN A 92 -11.23 -23.80 3.62
C GLN A 92 -10.03 -23.17 2.91
N PRO A 93 -9.85 -21.85 3.00
CA PRO A 93 -8.65 -21.21 2.50
C PRO A 93 -7.43 -21.92 3.09
N GLY A 94 -6.42 -22.19 2.26
CA GLY A 94 -5.13 -22.64 2.77
C GLY A 94 -4.61 -21.64 3.81
N GLY A 95 -3.77 -22.09 4.75
CA GLY A 95 -3.34 -21.26 5.89
C GLY A 95 -2.75 -19.89 5.51
N SER A 96 -2.15 -19.76 4.33
CA SER A 96 -1.65 -18.49 3.79
C SER A 96 -2.76 -17.52 3.36
N SER A 97 -3.81 -18.00 2.69
CA SER A 97 -4.94 -17.18 2.25
C SER A 97 -5.77 -16.66 3.42
N TRP A 98 -5.99 -17.48 4.45
CA TRP A 98 -6.68 -17.04 5.67
C TRP A 98 -5.88 -15.97 6.43
N ARG A 99 -4.55 -16.14 6.52
CA ARG A 99 -3.68 -15.13 7.16
C ARG A 99 -3.80 -13.78 6.45
N ARG A 100 -3.79 -13.75 5.12
CA ARG A 100 -3.96 -12.51 4.33
C ARG A 100 -5.32 -11.85 4.59
N ILE A 101 -6.40 -12.63 4.56
CA ILE A 101 -7.75 -12.11 4.86
C ILE A 101 -7.81 -11.52 6.28
N ALA A 102 -7.23 -12.21 7.27
CA ALA A 102 -7.21 -11.73 8.65
C ALA A 102 -6.38 -10.44 8.81
N LEU A 103 -5.22 -10.35 8.15
CA LEU A 103 -4.38 -9.14 8.15
C LEU A 103 -5.10 -7.96 7.48
N LEU A 104 -5.79 -8.19 6.36
CA LEU A 104 -6.59 -7.18 5.68
C LEU A 104 -7.72 -6.65 6.58
N ILE A 105 -8.49 -7.55 7.20
CA ILE A 105 -9.57 -7.17 8.13
C ILE A 105 -9.00 -6.37 9.30
N LEU A 106 -7.90 -6.82 9.89
CA LEU A 106 -7.26 -6.15 11.02
C LEU A 106 -6.78 -4.75 10.62
N ALA A 107 -6.12 -4.63 9.46
CA ALA A 107 -5.63 -3.35 8.96
C ALA A 107 -6.76 -2.34 8.76
N ILE A 108 -7.83 -2.74 8.06
CA ILE A 108 -9.00 -1.89 7.82
C ILE A 108 -9.65 -1.48 9.15
N THR A 109 -9.84 -2.44 10.06
CA THR A 109 -10.42 -2.17 11.38
C THR A 109 -9.59 -1.16 12.18
N ILE A 110 -8.25 -1.24 12.14
CA ILE A 110 -7.39 -0.30 12.84
C ILE A 110 -7.43 1.09 12.18
N HIS A 111 -7.53 1.16 10.86
CA HIS A 111 -7.60 2.43 10.12
C HIS A 111 -8.89 3.21 10.38
N ASN A 112 -10.00 2.49 10.58
CA ASN A 112 -11.30 3.07 10.90
C ASN A 112 -11.34 3.82 12.25
N ILE A 113 -10.38 3.55 13.15
CA ILE A 113 -10.34 4.21 14.47
C ILE A 113 -9.95 5.69 14.33
N PRO A 114 -8.82 6.06 13.70
CA PRO A 114 -8.50 7.47 13.43
C PRO A 114 -9.55 8.22 12.62
N GLU A 115 -10.19 7.59 11.65
CA GLU A 115 -11.28 8.20 10.88
C GLU A 115 -12.48 8.53 11.76
N GLY A 116 -12.93 7.55 12.56
CA GLY A 116 -14.01 7.76 13.52
C GLY A 116 -13.66 8.87 14.51
N LEU A 117 -12.45 8.86 15.07
CA LEU A 117 -11.97 9.94 15.93
C LEU A 117 -12.00 11.29 15.23
N ALA A 118 -11.63 11.37 13.94
CA ALA A 118 -11.65 12.61 13.18
C ALA A 118 -13.07 13.16 13.01
N VAL A 119 -14.04 12.31 12.67
CA VAL A 119 -15.46 12.67 12.62
C VAL A 119 -15.92 13.19 14.00
N GLY A 120 -15.62 12.44 15.06
CA GLY A 120 -15.99 12.78 16.43
C GLY A 120 -15.42 14.11 16.90
N VAL A 121 -14.11 14.31 16.70
CA VAL A 121 -13.42 15.56 17.02
C VAL A 121 -13.99 16.72 16.21
N GLY A 122 -14.26 16.52 14.92
CA GLY A 122 -14.89 17.52 14.06
C GLY A 122 -16.22 18.02 14.62
N PHE A 123 -17.12 17.12 15.01
CA PHE A 123 -18.39 17.50 15.64
C PHE A 123 -18.23 18.05 17.06
N GLY A 124 -17.35 17.48 17.87
CA GLY A 124 -17.13 17.92 19.26
C GLY A 124 -16.38 19.26 19.37
N ALA A 125 -15.72 19.70 18.29
CA ALA A 125 -15.02 20.98 18.22
C ALA A 125 -15.90 22.13 17.69
N ILE A 126 -17.15 21.87 17.29
CA ILE A 126 -18.03 22.90 16.70
C ILE A 126 -18.13 24.11 17.63
N GLY A 127 -17.82 25.30 17.09
CA GLY A 127 -17.84 26.57 17.81
C GLY A 127 -16.60 26.87 18.67
N LYS A 128 -15.61 25.97 18.73
CA LYS A 128 -14.32 26.24 19.41
C LYS A 128 -13.39 27.11 18.58
N THR A 129 -13.49 27.05 17.26
CA THR A 129 -12.73 27.89 16.31
C THR A 129 -13.64 28.34 15.17
N ALA A 130 -13.24 29.37 14.43
CA ALA A 130 -14.00 29.85 13.27
C ALA A 130 -14.13 28.81 12.15
N SER A 131 -13.19 27.86 12.07
CA SER A 131 -13.17 26.78 11.06
C SER A 131 -13.93 25.52 11.50
N ALA A 132 -14.14 25.33 12.81
CA ALA A 132 -14.90 24.20 13.35
C ALA A 132 -16.41 24.49 13.30
N THR A 133 -17.00 24.27 12.14
CA THR A 133 -18.42 24.52 11.87
C THR A 133 -19.17 23.20 11.72
N PHE A 134 -20.50 23.26 11.87
CA PHE A 134 -21.34 22.10 11.58
C PHE A 134 -21.21 21.63 10.13
N GLU A 135 -21.05 22.57 9.19
CA GLU A 135 -20.89 22.27 7.77
C GLU A 135 -19.58 21.51 7.50
N SER A 136 -18.45 21.96 8.06
CA SER A 136 -17.17 21.25 7.90
C SER A 136 -17.19 19.86 8.55
N ALA A 137 -17.75 19.73 9.76
CA ALA A 137 -17.89 18.42 10.41
C ALA A 137 -18.82 17.46 9.64
N ARG A 138 -19.94 17.97 9.11
CA ARG A 138 -20.88 17.21 8.27
C ARG A 138 -20.22 16.74 6.99
N ASN A 139 -19.51 17.62 6.28
CA ASN A 139 -18.93 17.26 4.99
C ASN A 139 -17.79 16.24 5.19
N LEU A 140 -16.97 16.38 6.24
CA LEU A 140 -15.98 15.38 6.65
C LEU A 140 -16.63 14.01 6.90
N ALA A 141 -17.71 13.96 7.67
CA ALA A 141 -18.42 12.72 7.97
C ALA A 141 -19.02 12.06 6.71
N LEU A 142 -19.50 12.86 5.76
CA LEU A 142 -19.96 12.35 4.47
C LEU A 142 -18.82 11.81 3.62
N GLY A 143 -17.67 12.49 3.59
CA GLY A 143 -16.47 12.03 2.88
C GLY A 143 -16.02 10.66 3.38
N ILE A 144 -15.85 10.53 4.70
CA ILE A 144 -15.47 9.28 5.37
C ILE A 144 -16.55 8.19 5.14
N GLY A 145 -17.83 8.54 5.29
CA GLY A 145 -18.92 7.58 5.07
C GLY A 145 -18.96 6.99 3.65
N ILE A 146 -18.58 7.77 2.63
CA ILE A 146 -18.57 7.31 1.23
C ILE A 146 -17.41 6.34 0.97
N GLN A 147 -16.21 6.60 1.49
CA GLN A 147 -15.06 5.69 1.31
C GLN A 147 -15.20 4.37 2.08
N ASN A 148 -15.97 4.37 3.17
CA ASN A 148 -16.16 3.17 3.99
C ASN A 148 -17.00 2.10 3.29
N PHE A 149 -17.75 2.47 2.25
CA PHE A 149 -18.45 1.50 1.42
C PHE A 149 -17.47 0.63 0.59
N PRO A 150 -16.56 1.17 -0.23
CA PRO A 150 -15.45 0.42 -0.82
C PRO A 150 -14.64 -0.42 0.17
N GLU A 151 -14.35 0.09 1.36
CA GLU A 151 -13.58 -0.65 2.37
C GLU A 151 -14.34 -1.85 2.95
N GLY A 152 -15.63 -1.67 3.27
CA GLY A 152 -16.50 -2.76 3.69
C GLY A 152 -16.62 -3.86 2.62
N LEU A 153 -16.62 -3.48 1.34
CA LEU A 153 -16.54 -4.42 0.22
C LEU A 153 -15.18 -5.12 0.14
N ALA A 154 -14.08 -4.41 0.40
CA ALA A 154 -12.72 -4.98 0.42
C ALA A 154 -12.56 -6.06 1.50
N VAL A 155 -13.31 -5.97 2.61
CA VAL A 155 -13.41 -7.06 3.62
C VAL A 155 -14.36 -8.17 3.18
N SER A 156 -15.52 -7.80 2.62
CA SER A 156 -16.58 -8.76 2.30
C SER A 156 -16.22 -9.69 1.14
N LEU A 157 -15.56 -9.19 0.09
CA LEU A 157 -15.28 -9.98 -1.12
C LEU A 157 -14.28 -11.12 -0.89
N PRO A 158 -13.15 -10.93 -0.17
CA PRO A 158 -12.25 -12.03 0.16
C PRO A 158 -12.89 -13.09 1.06
N LEU A 159 -13.72 -12.69 2.03
CA LEU A 159 -14.49 -13.64 2.86
C LEU A 159 -15.48 -14.45 2.04
N ARG A 160 -16.13 -13.81 1.05
CA ARG A 160 -17.00 -14.52 0.11
C ARG A 160 -16.20 -15.51 -0.75
N GLY A 161 -15.02 -15.11 -1.23
CA GLY A 161 -14.08 -15.97 -1.96
C GLY A 161 -13.57 -17.15 -1.12
N ALA A 162 -13.45 -16.97 0.19
CA ALA A 162 -13.11 -17.99 1.17
C ALA A 162 -14.26 -18.97 1.53
N GLY A 163 -15.42 -18.84 0.87
CA GLY A 163 -16.55 -19.77 1.02
C GLY A 163 -17.60 -19.34 2.04
N PHE A 164 -17.53 -18.13 2.61
CA PHE A 164 -18.61 -17.61 3.45
C PHE A 164 -19.85 -17.30 2.61
N SER A 165 -21.04 -17.46 3.19
CA SER A 165 -22.29 -16.97 2.56
C SER A 165 -22.23 -15.46 2.37
N THR A 166 -22.84 -14.93 1.31
CA THR A 166 -22.89 -13.49 1.00
C THR A 166 -23.28 -12.64 2.22
N TRP A 167 -24.31 -13.08 2.95
CA TRP A 167 -24.80 -12.35 4.14
C TRP A 167 -23.79 -12.30 5.28
N ARG A 168 -23.11 -13.42 5.58
CA ARG A 168 -22.05 -13.45 6.60
C ARG A 168 -20.87 -12.58 6.20
N ALA A 169 -20.44 -12.67 4.94
CA ALA A 169 -19.33 -11.88 4.43
C ALA A 169 -19.63 -10.37 4.53
N PHE A 170 -20.84 -9.97 4.13
CA PHE A 170 -21.35 -8.60 4.31
C PHE A 170 -21.34 -8.18 5.78
N TRP A 171 -21.87 -9.01 6.69
CA TRP A 171 -21.85 -8.71 8.11
C TRP A 171 -20.46 -8.50 8.68
N TYR A 172 -19.48 -9.33 8.28
CA TYR A 172 -18.10 -9.11 8.71
C TYR A 172 -17.53 -7.78 8.20
N GLY A 173 -17.87 -7.37 6.97
CA GLY A 173 -17.52 -6.04 6.46
C GLY A 173 -18.14 -4.90 7.29
N GLN A 174 -19.41 -5.03 7.67
CA GLN A 174 -20.06 -4.04 8.54
C GLN A 174 -19.44 -4.03 9.95
N LEU A 175 -19.12 -5.20 10.49
CA LEU A 175 -18.51 -5.32 11.81
C LEU A 175 -17.12 -4.69 11.86
N SER A 176 -16.31 -4.79 10.79
CA SER A 176 -15.03 -4.08 10.71
C SER A 176 -15.20 -2.55 10.68
N GLY A 177 -16.30 -2.05 10.14
CA GLY A 177 -16.63 -0.61 10.16
C GLY A 177 -17.19 -0.11 11.50
N MET A 178 -17.75 -0.99 12.32
CA MET A 178 -18.48 -0.57 13.53
C MET A 178 -17.60 0.07 14.63
N VAL A 179 -16.29 -0.06 14.51
CA VAL A 179 -15.32 0.64 15.37
C VAL A 179 -15.33 2.15 15.14
N GLU A 180 -15.70 2.62 13.95
CA GLU A 180 -15.69 4.04 13.59
C GLU A 180 -16.75 4.83 14.38
N PRO A 181 -18.06 4.45 14.43
CA PRO A 181 -19.02 5.13 15.30
C PRO A 181 -18.61 5.15 16.77
N LEU A 182 -18.01 4.08 17.28
CA LEU A 182 -17.53 4.02 18.67
C LEU A 182 -16.39 5.01 18.90
N ALA A 183 -15.42 5.04 17.98
CA ALA A 183 -14.32 5.99 18.00
C ALA A 183 -14.82 7.44 17.85
N GLY A 184 -15.82 7.69 17.01
CA GLY A 184 -16.42 9.02 16.84
C GLY A 184 -17.16 9.53 18.07
N VAL A 185 -17.93 8.67 18.74
CA VAL A 185 -18.52 9.03 20.03
C VAL A 185 -17.42 9.38 21.04
N PHE A 186 -16.36 8.56 21.12
CA PHE A 186 -15.23 8.85 22.00
C PHE A 186 -14.53 10.16 21.65
N GLY A 187 -14.25 10.40 20.37
CA GLY A 187 -13.60 11.63 19.88
C GLY A 187 -14.43 12.88 20.20
N ALA A 188 -15.76 12.81 20.09
CA ALA A 188 -16.65 13.90 20.42
C ALA A 188 -16.66 14.26 21.92
N PHE A 189 -16.52 13.26 22.81
CA PHE A 189 -16.41 13.51 24.26
C PHE A 189 -14.99 13.91 24.70
N ALA A 190 -13.97 13.37 24.04
CA ALA A 190 -12.57 13.50 24.44
C ALA A 190 -11.77 14.48 23.57
N VAL A 191 -12.42 15.49 22.96
CA VAL A 191 -11.80 16.40 21.97
C VAL A 191 -10.46 16.97 22.43
N VAL A 192 -10.38 17.43 23.69
CA VAL A 192 -9.15 18.04 24.24
C VAL A 192 -7.96 17.05 24.24
N LEU A 193 -8.24 15.77 24.42
CA LEU A 193 -7.23 14.70 24.37
C LEU A 193 -6.98 14.22 22.93
N ALA A 194 -8.03 14.09 22.14
CA ALA A 194 -7.98 13.50 20.80
C ALA A 194 -7.37 14.44 19.76
N GLU A 195 -7.72 15.73 19.78
CA GLU A 195 -7.29 16.74 18.80
C GLU A 195 -5.76 16.80 18.58
N PRO A 196 -4.89 16.86 19.62
CA PRO A 196 -3.43 16.87 19.41
C PRO A 196 -2.85 15.51 18.98
N ILE A 197 -3.54 14.40 19.26
CA ILE A 197 -3.09 13.04 18.92
C ILE A 197 -3.49 12.67 17.49
N LEU A 198 -4.60 13.25 17.00
CA LEU A 198 -5.24 12.89 15.75
C LEU A 198 -4.31 12.93 14.52
N PRO A 199 -3.46 13.96 14.31
CA PRO A 199 -2.58 14.00 13.14
C PRO A 199 -1.58 12.84 13.11
N TYR A 200 -1.07 12.45 14.29
CA TYR A 200 -0.15 11.32 14.41
C TYR A 200 -0.86 9.99 14.19
N ALA A 201 -2.08 9.86 14.71
CA ALA A 201 -2.92 8.68 14.52
C ALA A 201 -3.29 8.49 13.04
N LEU A 202 -3.72 9.56 12.37
CA LEU A 202 -4.04 9.56 10.94
C LEU A 202 -2.79 9.25 10.09
N ALA A 203 -1.63 9.86 10.38
CA ALA A 203 -0.40 9.58 9.66
C ALA A 203 0.06 8.12 9.82
N PHE A 204 -0.03 7.58 11.04
CA PHE A 204 0.27 6.17 11.30
C PHE A 204 -0.68 5.25 10.52
N ALA A 205 -1.97 5.54 10.55
CA ALA A 205 -2.98 4.75 9.86
C ALA A 205 -2.80 4.80 8.34
N ALA A 206 -2.51 5.97 7.78
CA ALA A 206 -2.20 6.14 6.36
C ALA A 206 -0.99 5.30 5.95
N GLY A 207 0.08 5.33 6.74
CA GLY A 207 1.26 4.49 6.50
C GLY A 207 0.95 2.99 6.55
N ALA A 208 0.14 2.55 7.52
CA ALA A 208 -0.27 1.15 7.64
C ALA A 208 -1.08 0.69 6.42
N MET A 209 -2.00 1.52 5.91
CA MET A 209 -2.79 1.17 4.72
C MET A 209 -1.94 1.13 3.45
N VAL A 210 -0.97 2.03 3.29
CA VAL A 210 -0.01 1.96 2.18
C VAL A 210 0.77 0.65 2.23
N TYR A 211 1.25 0.23 3.40
CA TYR A 211 1.94 -1.05 3.55
C TYR A 211 1.07 -2.23 3.13
N VAL A 212 -0.18 -2.32 3.62
CA VAL A 212 -1.11 -3.41 3.28
C VAL A 212 -1.46 -3.44 1.79
N ILE A 213 -1.65 -2.27 1.18
CA ILE A 213 -1.91 -2.19 -0.26
C ILE A 213 -0.72 -2.72 -1.06
N MET A 214 0.51 -2.35 -0.67
CA MET A 214 1.73 -2.73 -1.38
C MET A 214 2.15 -4.18 -1.16
N ASP A 215 2.01 -4.70 0.06
CA ASP A 215 2.53 -6.02 0.45
C ASP A 215 1.50 -7.14 0.23
N ASP A 216 0.19 -6.83 0.33
CA ASP A 216 -0.88 -7.81 0.17
C ASP A 216 -1.73 -7.58 -1.08
N ILE A 217 -2.36 -6.40 -1.24
CA ILE A 217 -3.41 -6.20 -2.26
C ILE A 217 -2.86 -6.20 -3.70
N ILE A 218 -1.82 -5.42 -3.98
CA ILE A 218 -1.22 -5.32 -5.32
C ILE A 218 -0.60 -6.66 -5.75
N PRO A 219 0.22 -7.34 -4.93
CA PRO A 219 0.77 -8.65 -5.28
C PRO A 219 -0.31 -9.71 -5.51
N GLU A 220 -1.38 -9.74 -4.70
CA GLU A 220 -2.49 -10.68 -4.87
C GLU A 220 -3.18 -10.49 -6.24
N ALA A 221 -3.39 -9.24 -6.64
CA ALA A 221 -4.00 -8.93 -7.93
C ALA A 221 -3.11 -9.33 -9.12
N GLN A 222 -1.78 -9.23 -8.97
CA GLN A 222 -0.82 -9.69 -9.97
C GLN A 222 -0.77 -11.21 -10.07
N ILE A 223 -0.74 -11.93 -8.94
CA ILE A 223 -0.76 -13.40 -8.89
C ILE A 223 -2.06 -13.94 -9.50
N SER A 224 -3.17 -13.23 -9.31
CA SER A 224 -4.48 -13.57 -9.89
C SER A 224 -4.58 -13.30 -11.40
N GLY A 225 -3.52 -12.80 -12.05
CA GLY A 225 -3.49 -12.50 -13.49
C GLY A 225 -4.17 -11.19 -13.89
N ASN A 226 -4.65 -10.40 -12.94
CA ASN A 226 -5.42 -9.18 -13.17
C ASN A 226 -4.62 -7.88 -13.00
N GLY A 227 -3.28 -7.95 -13.00
CA GLY A 227 -2.42 -6.82 -12.66
C GLY A 227 -2.72 -5.51 -13.40
N LYS A 228 -2.94 -5.55 -14.72
CA LYS A 228 -3.28 -4.34 -15.50
C LYS A 228 -4.63 -3.75 -15.11
N LEU A 229 -5.64 -4.60 -14.91
CA LEU A 229 -6.98 -4.16 -14.51
C LEU A 229 -6.95 -3.60 -13.09
N ALA A 230 -6.20 -4.23 -12.19
CA ALA A 230 -5.98 -3.75 -10.84
C ALA A 230 -5.30 -2.37 -10.84
N SER A 231 -4.25 -2.16 -11.63
CA SER A 231 -3.61 -0.84 -11.74
C SER A 231 -4.58 0.24 -12.23
N TRP A 232 -5.38 -0.02 -13.27
CA TRP A 232 -6.39 0.94 -13.75
C TRP A 232 -7.48 1.20 -12.71
N ALA A 233 -7.97 0.16 -12.04
CA ALA A 233 -8.95 0.28 -10.98
C ALA A 233 -8.40 1.06 -9.77
N SER A 234 -7.12 0.86 -9.42
CA SER A 234 -6.44 1.62 -8.35
C SER A 234 -6.28 3.09 -8.71
N ILE A 235 -5.91 3.43 -9.95
CA ILE A 235 -5.84 4.82 -10.41
C ILE A 235 -7.22 5.47 -10.37
N LEU A 236 -8.24 4.79 -10.90
CA LEU A 236 -9.61 5.29 -10.88
C LEU A 236 -10.11 5.48 -9.44
N GLY A 237 -9.91 4.48 -8.58
CA GLY A 237 -10.29 4.54 -7.16
C GLY A 237 -9.59 5.68 -6.43
N PHE A 238 -8.29 5.87 -6.66
CA PHE A 238 -7.52 6.98 -6.09
C PHE A 238 -8.07 8.34 -6.55
N VAL A 239 -8.34 8.52 -7.84
CA VAL A 239 -8.90 9.78 -8.38
C VAL A 239 -10.28 10.04 -7.80
N VAL A 240 -11.14 9.03 -7.73
CA VAL A 240 -12.48 9.16 -7.13
C VAL A 240 -12.36 9.54 -5.65
N MET A 241 -11.49 8.87 -4.90
CA MET A 241 -11.30 9.16 -3.48
C MET A 241 -10.76 10.57 -3.25
N MET A 242 -9.72 10.98 -3.98
CA MET A 242 -9.18 12.34 -3.89
C MET A 242 -10.19 13.42 -4.31
N SER A 243 -11.05 13.13 -5.28
CA SER A 243 -12.11 14.06 -5.68
C SER A 243 -13.18 14.22 -4.59
N LEU A 244 -13.49 13.14 -3.86
CA LEU A 244 -14.42 13.17 -2.74
C LEU A 244 -13.82 13.91 -1.54
N ASP A 245 -12.57 13.64 -1.20
CA ASP A 245 -11.85 14.29 -0.11
C ASP A 245 -11.75 15.81 -0.33
N VAL A 246 -11.31 16.23 -1.52
CA VAL A 246 -11.21 17.67 -1.86
C VAL A 246 -12.58 18.32 -2.06
N GLY A 247 -13.58 17.56 -2.54
CA GLY A 247 -14.92 18.07 -2.80
C GLY A 247 -15.80 18.21 -1.56
N LEU A 248 -15.54 17.39 -0.54
CA LEU A 248 -16.29 17.35 0.73
C LEU A 248 -15.45 17.87 1.92
N GLY A 249 -14.18 18.22 1.72
CA GLY A 249 -13.28 18.79 2.73
C GLY A 249 -13.17 20.30 2.64
#